data_AF-A0A9D3TD56-F1
#
_entry.id   AF-A0A9D3TD56-F1
#
_cell.length_a   1.000
_cell.length_b   1.000
_cell.length_c   1.000
_cell.angle_alpha   90.00
_cell.angle_beta   90.00
_cell.angle_gamma   90.00
#
_symmetry.space_group_name_H-M   'P 1'
#
loop_
_entity.id
_entity.type
_entity.pdbx_description
1 polymer ?
#
loop_
_entity_poly.entity_id
_entity_poly.type
_entity_poly.pdbx_seq_one_letter_code
_entity_poly.pdbx_strand_id
1 'polypeptide(L)'
;MNTALKHWKEAATVILAAGTRCRPAVDSLKRSKVPSPVNCSKSELPHKSVFDYEVLLLKRSGKSGFMPNAYVFPGGLVDSSDFSSDWLETFQSFRHSPNFGLGVVKQSPETRPPIFATDRVKLGSPIPGEVAFRICAVRETFEESGVLLVVPKNEEHSIVNSLNQSRDSNIPPSLTRITELWDTRELAKWRSLVIENPFNFIRMCKELECMPNIWAMHEWGNWLTPTGVYGKERRYDTAFFICCLQETPHTVQDKKEIVHFKWSTPSEVLQSYQARELWIAPPQFYDLGRMCQFPQLQDLHNFARSRALEGCEQWLPVRLVSADCYISLLPGDGLYPSKMDRSGQSDVKLSTEKSFKELQQESLVLHRIVNFDPYTSSVHVNITPKYKHLLPIGAAQNCSSKCKSQL
;
A
#
# COMPACT_ATOMS: atom_id res chain seq x y z
N MET A 1 -3.79 17.15 19.99
CA MET A 1 -4.87 16.26 19.50
C MET A 1 -5.33 16.77 18.14
N ASN A 2 -5.10 16.02 17.05
CA ASN A 2 -5.40 16.47 15.69
C ASN A 2 -6.93 16.55 15.50
N THR A 3 -7.49 17.73 15.24
CA THR A 3 -8.93 17.95 15.07
C THR A 3 -9.52 17.19 13.88
N ALA A 4 -8.67 16.75 12.95
CA ALA A 4 -9.04 15.87 11.83
C ALA A 4 -9.43 14.45 12.27
N LEU A 5 -8.98 13.98 13.45
CA LEU A 5 -9.31 12.64 13.98
C LEU A 5 -10.79 12.48 14.37
N LYS A 6 -11.59 13.56 14.37
CA LYS A 6 -13.02 13.49 14.73
C LYS A 6 -13.87 12.73 13.70
N HIS A 7 -13.36 12.49 12.49
CA HIS A 7 -14.16 12.01 11.36
C HIS A 7 -13.72 10.67 10.77
N TRP A 8 -12.53 10.19 11.14
CA TRP A 8 -11.97 8.92 10.71
C TRP A 8 -10.93 8.43 11.71
N LYS A 9 -10.65 7.14 11.67
CA LYS A 9 -9.53 6.52 12.37
C LYS A 9 -8.31 6.44 11.45
N GLU A 10 -7.12 6.53 12.01
CA GLU A 10 -5.88 6.37 11.24
C GLU A 10 -5.47 4.90 11.23
N ALA A 11 -4.96 4.45 10.10
CA ALA A 11 -4.55 3.07 9.89
C ALA A 11 -3.26 3.03 9.06
N ALA A 12 -2.54 1.93 9.13
CA ALA A 12 -1.40 1.65 8.27
C ALA A 12 -1.48 0.25 7.69
N THR A 13 -1.09 0.10 6.43
CA THR A 13 -1.09 -1.18 5.73
C THR A 13 0.19 -1.33 4.92
N VAL A 14 0.63 -2.58 4.72
CA VAL A 14 1.79 -2.91 3.90
C VAL A 14 1.42 -3.83 2.76
N ILE A 15 1.78 -3.43 1.54
CA ILE A 15 1.84 -4.31 0.39
C ILE A 15 3.14 -5.11 0.53
N LEU A 16 3.02 -6.37 0.92
CA LEU A 16 4.17 -7.25 1.06
C LEU A 16 4.35 -8.08 -0.22
N ALA A 17 5.37 -7.74 -1.01
CA ALA A 17 5.76 -8.47 -2.21
C ALA A 17 6.99 -9.33 -1.91
N ALA A 18 6.98 -10.61 -2.23
CA ALA A 18 8.05 -11.53 -1.89
C ALA A 18 8.48 -12.39 -3.08
N GLY A 19 9.79 -12.55 -3.23
CA GLY A 19 10.36 -13.36 -4.31
C GLY A 19 9.94 -14.82 -4.18
N THR A 20 9.54 -15.42 -5.29
CA THR A 20 9.28 -16.86 -5.35
C THR A 20 10.64 -17.57 -5.35
N ARG A 21 10.90 -18.48 -4.39
CA ARG A 21 12.13 -19.30 -4.41
C ARG A 21 12.23 -19.96 -5.78
N CYS A 22 13.31 -19.66 -6.51
CA CYS A 22 13.48 -20.02 -7.91
C CYS A 22 12.95 -21.43 -8.21
N ARG A 23 11.95 -21.53 -9.11
CA ARG A 23 11.90 -22.70 -10.00
C ARG A 23 13.28 -22.75 -10.67
N PRO A 24 13.95 -23.93 -10.78
CA PRO A 24 15.24 -24.00 -11.46
C PRO A 24 15.05 -23.38 -12.83
N ALA A 25 15.78 -22.31 -13.11
CA ALA A 25 15.82 -21.72 -14.43
C ALA A 25 16.38 -22.79 -15.35
N VAL A 26 15.50 -23.45 -16.12
CA VAL A 26 15.95 -24.23 -17.26
C VAL A 26 16.60 -23.22 -18.20
N ASP A 27 17.91 -23.38 -18.40
CA ASP A 27 18.80 -22.54 -19.19
C ASP A 27 18.08 -21.84 -20.34
N SER A 28 17.91 -20.54 -20.20
CA SER A 28 17.52 -19.67 -21.31
C SER A 28 18.55 -18.56 -21.40
N LEU A 29 19.72 -18.93 -21.88
CA LEU A 29 20.67 -18.03 -22.54
C LEU A 29 19.94 -17.26 -23.64
N LYS A 30 19.39 -16.09 -23.31
CA LYS A 30 19.11 -14.98 -24.23
C LYS A 30 18.95 -13.68 -23.42
N ARG A 31 20.08 -13.14 -22.96
CA ARG A 31 20.20 -11.69 -22.73
C ARG A 31 20.05 -11.00 -24.09
N SER A 32 19.09 -10.08 -24.20
CA SER A 32 19.13 -8.81 -24.97
C SER A 32 17.74 -8.44 -25.48
N LYS A 33 17.11 -7.43 -24.87
CA LYS A 33 16.73 -6.15 -25.50
C LYS A 33 15.85 -5.36 -24.53
N VAL A 34 16.11 -4.06 -24.47
CA VAL A 34 15.23 -3.03 -23.89
C VAL A 34 13.79 -3.28 -24.35
N PRO A 35 12.77 -3.20 -23.46
CA PRO A 35 11.40 -3.44 -23.87
C PRO A 35 11.00 -2.40 -24.92
N SER A 36 10.66 -2.87 -26.12
CA SER A 36 9.96 -2.03 -27.11
C SER A 36 8.52 -1.84 -26.63
N PRO A 37 7.89 -0.67 -26.87
CA PRO A 37 6.52 -0.44 -26.44
C PRO A 37 5.60 -1.47 -27.11
N VAL A 38 4.89 -2.25 -26.30
CA VAL A 38 3.94 -3.25 -26.77
C VAL A 38 2.80 -2.52 -27.49
N ASN A 39 2.51 -2.94 -28.72
CA ASN A 39 1.41 -2.42 -29.53
C ASN A 39 0.06 -2.64 -28.83
N CYS A 40 -0.61 -1.52 -28.50
CA CYS A 40 -1.96 -1.46 -27.93
C CYS A 40 -3.01 -2.03 -28.91
N SER A 41 -3.55 -3.21 -28.63
CA SER A 41 -4.93 -3.57 -29.01
C SER A 41 -5.42 -4.84 -28.29
N LYS A 42 -5.47 -4.78 -26.95
CA LYS A 42 -6.40 -5.43 -26.00
C LYS A 42 -5.72 -5.40 -24.62
N SER A 43 -6.47 -4.92 -23.62
CA SER A 43 -6.05 -4.80 -22.22
C SER A 43 -5.94 -6.18 -21.57
N GLU A 44 -4.88 -6.93 -21.89
CA GLU A 44 -4.64 -8.25 -21.28
C GLU A 44 -3.69 -8.10 -20.09
N LEU A 45 -4.14 -8.59 -18.92
CA LEU A 45 -3.29 -8.68 -17.74
C LEU A 45 -2.09 -9.59 -18.04
N PRO A 46 -0.88 -9.26 -17.56
CA PRO A 46 0.28 -10.11 -17.80
C PRO A 46 0.05 -11.52 -17.27
N HIS A 47 0.46 -12.53 -18.04
CA HIS A 47 0.34 -13.91 -17.61
C HIS A 47 1.18 -14.16 -16.36
N LYS A 48 0.65 -14.89 -15.38
CA LYS A 48 1.30 -15.09 -14.07
C LYS A 48 2.76 -15.54 -14.10
N SER A 49 3.15 -16.31 -15.12
CA SER A 49 4.51 -16.85 -15.27
C SER A 49 5.58 -15.79 -15.55
N VAL A 50 5.18 -14.54 -15.84
CA VAL A 50 6.13 -13.44 -16.05
C VAL A 50 6.60 -12.82 -14.73
N PHE A 51 5.88 -13.05 -13.64
CA PHE A 51 6.24 -12.51 -12.33
C PHE A 51 7.23 -13.44 -11.62
N ASP A 52 8.27 -12.86 -11.00
CA ASP A 52 9.19 -13.57 -10.11
C ASP A 52 8.81 -13.42 -8.62
N TYR A 53 7.70 -12.75 -8.32
CA TYR A 53 7.18 -12.52 -6.97
C TYR A 53 5.68 -12.74 -6.83
N GLU A 54 5.28 -12.89 -5.58
CA GLU A 54 3.88 -12.95 -5.13
C GLU A 54 3.61 -11.84 -4.11
N VAL A 55 2.33 -11.53 -3.90
CA VAL A 55 1.86 -10.55 -2.92
C VAL A 55 1.01 -11.27 -1.87
N LEU A 56 1.23 -10.92 -0.60
CA LEU A 56 0.44 -11.45 0.50
C LEU A 56 -0.95 -10.81 0.54
N LEU A 57 -1.98 -11.65 0.56
CA LEU A 57 -3.35 -11.26 0.85
C LEU A 57 -3.90 -12.05 2.03
N LEU A 58 -4.64 -11.35 2.88
CA LEU A 58 -5.29 -11.89 4.06
C LEU A 58 -6.81 -11.85 3.87
N LYS A 59 -7.49 -12.98 4.09
CA LYS A 59 -8.95 -13.06 4.04
C LYS A 59 -9.52 -12.76 5.41
N ARG A 60 -10.26 -11.65 5.50
CA ARG A 60 -11.01 -11.26 6.69
C ARG A 60 -12.10 -12.28 7.02
N SER A 61 -12.35 -12.47 8.32
CA SER A 61 -13.44 -13.29 8.81
C SER A 61 -14.80 -12.82 8.28
N GLY A 62 -15.70 -13.76 8.03
CA GLY A 62 -17.10 -13.44 7.69
C GLY A 62 -17.83 -12.71 8.81
N LYS A 63 -17.28 -12.73 10.04
CA LYS A 63 -17.80 -11.99 11.20
C LYS A 63 -17.23 -10.57 11.33
N SER A 64 -16.35 -10.14 10.41
CA SER A 64 -15.76 -8.81 10.46
C SER A 64 -16.82 -7.70 10.34
N GLY A 65 -16.74 -6.70 11.22
CA GLY A 65 -17.63 -5.53 11.20
C GLY A 65 -17.40 -4.60 9.99
N PHE A 66 -16.28 -4.73 9.29
CA PHE A 66 -15.96 -3.95 8.09
C PHE A 66 -15.40 -4.89 7.00
N MET A 67 -15.99 -4.82 5.80
CA MET A 67 -15.60 -5.63 4.63
C MET A 67 -15.41 -7.13 4.94
N PRO A 68 -16.46 -7.84 5.40
CA PRO A 68 -16.37 -9.27 5.71
C PRO A 68 -16.03 -10.10 4.48
N ASN A 69 -15.24 -11.16 4.66
CA ASN A 69 -14.73 -12.07 3.61
C ASN A 69 -13.80 -11.43 2.56
N ALA A 70 -13.50 -10.14 2.67
CA ALA A 70 -12.59 -9.46 1.78
C ALA A 70 -11.17 -9.98 1.91
N TYR A 71 -10.46 -10.04 0.78
CA TYR A 71 -9.01 -10.15 0.76
C TYR A 71 -8.41 -8.74 0.82
N VAL A 72 -7.51 -8.55 1.77
CA VAL A 72 -6.85 -7.27 2.05
C VAL A 72 -5.34 -7.47 2.18
N PHE A 73 -4.58 -6.41 2.04
CA PHE A 73 -3.18 -6.41 2.48
C PHE A 73 -3.13 -6.39 4.02
N PRO A 74 -2.05 -6.92 4.64
CA PRO A 74 -1.87 -6.81 6.08
C PRO A 74 -1.90 -5.36 6.56
N GLY A 75 -2.54 -5.11 7.69
CA GLY A 75 -2.64 -3.77 8.27
C GLY A 75 -3.89 -3.52 9.08
N GLY A 76 -3.85 -2.46 9.87
CA GLY A 76 -4.92 -2.15 10.80
C GLY A 76 -4.78 -0.77 11.42
N LEU A 77 -5.44 -0.60 12.56
CA LEU A 77 -5.54 0.68 13.24
C LEU A 77 -4.22 1.02 13.93
N VAL A 78 -3.89 2.31 13.93
CA VAL A 78 -2.81 2.79 14.81
C VAL A 78 -3.24 2.66 16.26
N ASP A 79 -2.31 2.21 17.09
CA ASP A 79 -2.46 2.14 18.54
C ASP A 79 -1.57 3.19 19.22
N SER A 80 -1.93 3.55 20.46
CA SER A 80 -1.12 4.47 21.27
C SER A 80 0.32 3.97 21.50
N SER A 81 0.52 2.65 21.55
CA SER A 81 1.83 2.02 21.67
C SER A 81 2.74 2.31 20.47
N ASP A 82 2.19 2.47 19.27
CA ASP A 82 2.95 2.80 18.05
C ASP A 82 3.61 4.20 18.17
N PHE A 83 3.08 5.06 19.05
CA PHE A 83 3.60 6.39 19.35
C PHE A 83 4.34 6.48 20.70
N SER A 84 4.59 5.35 21.38
CA SER A 84 5.19 5.34 22.72
C SER A 84 6.61 5.89 22.73
N SER A 85 6.98 6.62 23.80
CA SER A 85 8.36 7.04 24.04
C SER A 85 9.33 5.88 24.24
N ASP A 86 8.83 4.69 24.58
CA ASP A 86 9.67 3.50 24.79
C ASP A 86 10.40 3.06 23.50
N TRP A 87 9.86 3.44 22.34
CA TRP A 87 10.54 3.24 21.06
C TRP A 87 11.85 4.02 20.97
N LEU A 88 12.00 5.13 21.70
CA LEU A 88 13.26 5.86 21.73
C LEU A 88 14.39 4.93 22.20
N GLU A 89 14.18 4.12 23.24
CA GLU A 89 15.18 3.13 23.71
C GLU A 89 15.56 2.13 22.62
N THR A 90 14.55 1.56 21.97
CA THR A 90 14.75 0.58 20.90
C THR A 90 15.55 1.16 19.73
N PHE A 91 15.25 2.41 19.34
CA PHE A 91 15.92 3.12 18.24
C PHE A 91 17.03 4.07 18.70
N GLN A 92 17.71 3.79 19.82
CA GLN A 92 18.67 4.73 20.44
C GLN A 92 19.70 5.31 19.44
N SER A 93 20.27 4.46 18.59
CA SER A 93 21.30 4.85 17.62
C SER A 93 20.80 5.74 16.48
N PHE A 94 19.48 5.84 16.29
CA PHE A 94 18.85 6.63 15.24
C PHE A 94 18.18 7.90 15.76
N ARG A 95 18.11 8.12 17.08
CA ARG A 95 17.42 9.28 17.69
C ARG A 95 17.92 10.63 17.20
N HIS A 96 19.20 10.71 16.87
CA HIS A 96 19.85 11.93 16.38
C HIS A 96 19.83 12.03 14.85
N SER A 97 19.49 10.95 14.15
CA SER A 97 19.30 10.98 12.71
C SER A 97 17.96 11.65 12.39
N PRO A 98 17.91 12.55 11.38
CA PRO A 98 16.65 13.12 10.92
C PRO A 98 15.62 12.02 10.63
N ASN A 99 14.44 12.13 11.22
CA ASN A 99 13.35 11.14 11.10
C ASN A 99 13.81 9.68 11.31
N PHE A 100 14.70 9.42 12.28
CA PHE A 100 15.21 8.07 12.57
C PHE A 100 15.90 7.41 11.36
N GLY A 101 16.50 8.22 10.48
CA GLY A 101 17.17 7.72 9.27
C GLY A 101 16.23 7.45 8.10
N LEU A 102 14.95 7.80 8.20
CA LEU A 102 14.04 7.77 7.05
C LEU A 102 14.39 8.89 6.06
N GLY A 103 14.19 8.61 4.77
CA GLY A 103 14.41 9.59 3.71
C GLY A 103 13.48 10.80 3.83
N VAL A 104 13.96 11.96 3.39
CA VAL A 104 13.17 13.20 3.37
C VAL A 104 12.33 13.24 2.10
N VAL A 105 11.01 13.33 2.27
CA VAL A 105 10.08 13.43 1.15
C VAL A 105 10.08 14.85 0.56
N LYS A 106 10.14 14.95 -0.76
CA LYS A 106 10.24 16.21 -1.53
C LYS A 106 8.95 17.02 -1.51
N GLN A 107 7.81 16.36 -1.36
CA GLN A 107 6.50 17.00 -1.33
C GLN A 107 6.42 17.99 -0.16
N SER A 108 5.93 19.20 -0.43
CA SER A 108 5.78 20.22 0.59
C SER A 108 4.69 19.85 1.61
N PRO A 109 4.83 20.23 2.89
CA PRO A 109 3.83 19.93 3.92
C PRO A 109 2.40 20.39 3.59
N GLU A 110 2.24 21.48 2.83
CA GLU A 110 0.94 22.07 2.50
C GLU A 110 0.13 21.21 1.53
N THR A 111 0.81 20.43 0.69
CA THR A 111 0.18 19.52 -0.28
C THR A 111 0.24 18.07 0.13
N ARG A 112 0.96 17.78 1.23
CA ARG A 112 1.15 16.44 1.78
C ARG A 112 -0.12 15.96 2.49
N PRO A 113 -0.46 14.67 2.41
CA PRO A 113 -1.65 14.14 3.08
C PRO A 113 -1.60 14.44 4.58
N PRO A 114 -2.71 14.83 5.23
CA PRO A 114 -2.71 15.20 6.64
C PRO A 114 -2.07 14.15 7.55
N ILE A 115 -2.27 12.86 7.26
CA ILE A 115 -1.67 11.75 8.00
C ILE A 115 -0.14 11.86 8.06
N PHE A 116 0.52 12.21 6.94
CA PHE A 116 1.97 12.36 6.82
C PHE A 116 2.48 13.78 7.12
N ALA A 117 1.66 14.81 6.87
CA ALA A 117 2.04 16.22 7.03
C ALA A 117 1.96 16.71 8.49
N THR A 118 1.14 16.07 9.32
CA THR A 118 0.93 16.50 10.70
C THR A 118 2.22 16.37 11.51
N ASP A 119 2.72 17.51 11.99
CA ASP A 119 3.87 17.56 12.90
C ASP A 119 3.45 17.09 14.30
N ARG A 120 3.42 15.77 14.48
CA ARG A 120 2.97 15.15 15.73
C ARG A 120 3.90 15.44 16.91
N VAL A 121 5.18 15.72 16.64
CA VAL A 121 6.14 16.09 17.68
C VAL A 121 5.75 17.43 18.30
N LYS A 122 5.38 18.43 17.48
CA LYS A 122 4.79 19.69 17.98
C LYS A 122 3.46 19.50 18.70
N LEU A 123 2.74 18.41 18.43
CA LEU A 123 1.51 18.04 19.14
C LEU A 123 1.77 17.18 20.40
N GLY A 124 3.02 16.98 20.81
CA GLY A 124 3.41 16.28 22.03
C GLY A 124 3.69 14.78 21.87
N SER A 125 3.71 14.26 20.64
CA SER A 125 4.10 12.86 20.39
C SER A 125 5.62 12.70 20.51
N PRO A 126 6.13 11.72 21.28
CA PRO A 126 7.57 11.48 21.36
C PRO A 126 8.12 10.86 20.06
N ILE A 127 7.26 10.20 19.27
CA ILE A 127 7.60 9.58 18.00
C ILE A 127 6.93 10.35 16.84
N PRO A 128 7.66 10.70 15.76
CA PRO A 128 7.07 11.29 14.56
C PRO A 128 6.06 10.37 13.89
N GLY A 129 5.03 10.93 13.23
CA GLY A 129 4.00 10.15 12.53
C GLY A 129 4.58 9.16 11.51
N GLU A 130 5.50 9.62 10.66
CA GLU A 130 6.21 8.78 9.68
C GLU A 130 6.81 7.50 10.26
N VAL A 131 7.29 7.55 11.51
CA VAL A 131 7.88 6.39 12.20
C VAL A 131 6.78 5.52 12.79
N ALA A 132 5.84 6.12 13.53
CA ALA A 132 4.75 5.40 14.17
C ALA A 132 3.86 4.63 13.19
N PHE A 133 3.55 5.20 12.02
CA PHE A 133 2.75 4.48 11.01
C PHE A 133 3.48 3.26 10.43
N ARG A 134 4.81 3.29 10.34
CA ARG A 134 5.60 2.14 9.92
C ARG A 134 5.69 1.08 11.01
N ILE A 135 5.81 1.50 12.28
CA ILE A 135 5.72 0.59 13.43
C ILE A 135 4.36 -0.12 13.44
N CYS A 136 3.27 0.64 13.29
CA CYS A 136 1.92 0.11 13.17
C CYS A 136 1.83 -0.93 12.04
N ALA A 137 2.30 -0.61 10.84
CA ALA A 137 2.28 -1.55 9.71
C ALA A 137 3.05 -2.85 10.01
N VAL A 138 4.21 -2.76 10.66
CA VAL A 138 4.99 -3.94 11.09
C VAL A 138 4.24 -4.75 12.14
N ARG A 139 3.71 -4.10 13.18
CA ARG A 139 2.98 -4.73 14.28
C ARG A 139 1.75 -5.48 13.77
N GLU A 140 0.90 -4.81 12.98
CA GLU A 140 -0.30 -5.39 12.38
C GLU A 140 0.05 -6.57 11.46
N THR A 141 1.12 -6.46 10.67
CA THR A 141 1.59 -7.58 9.83
C THR A 141 1.96 -8.80 10.67
N PHE A 142 2.61 -8.59 11.82
CA PHE A 142 2.95 -9.67 12.74
C PHE A 142 1.70 -10.27 13.42
N GLU A 143 0.79 -9.43 13.89
CA GLU A 143 -0.47 -9.84 14.50
C GLU A 143 -1.32 -10.69 13.55
N GLU A 144 -1.49 -10.25 12.30
CA GLU A 144 -2.42 -10.86 11.34
C GLU A 144 -1.81 -12.04 10.58
N SER A 145 -0.50 -12.00 10.29
CA SER A 145 0.16 -12.97 9.39
C SER A 145 1.34 -13.71 10.00
N GLY A 146 1.80 -13.33 11.20
CA GLY A 146 2.99 -13.91 11.84
C GLY A 146 4.31 -13.54 11.18
N VAL A 147 4.29 -12.78 10.08
CA VAL A 147 5.51 -12.28 9.42
C VAL A 147 6.07 -11.13 10.26
N LEU A 148 7.26 -11.33 10.82
CA LEU A 148 7.91 -10.35 11.68
C LEU A 148 8.97 -9.55 10.90
N LEU A 149 8.67 -8.27 10.62
CA LEU A 149 9.53 -7.37 9.86
C LEU A 149 10.42 -6.54 10.80
N VAL A 150 11.54 -7.14 11.23
CA VAL A 150 12.46 -6.52 12.21
C VAL A 150 13.92 -6.58 11.75
N VAL A 151 14.74 -5.70 12.33
CA VAL A 151 16.20 -5.72 12.24
C VAL A 151 16.76 -6.20 13.57
N PRO A 152 17.56 -7.29 13.60
CA PRO A 152 18.29 -7.70 14.80
C PRO A 152 19.28 -6.63 15.26
N LYS A 153 19.48 -6.48 16.57
CA LYS A 153 20.35 -5.43 17.14
C LYS A 153 21.80 -5.49 16.63
N ASN A 154 22.31 -6.70 16.36
CA ASN A 154 23.66 -6.89 15.81
C ASN A 154 23.82 -6.37 14.36
N GLU A 155 22.73 -6.19 13.61
CA GLU A 155 22.73 -5.63 12.26
C GLU A 155 22.55 -4.10 12.24
N GLU A 156 22.31 -3.48 13.40
CA GLU A 156 22.07 -2.04 13.55
C GLU A 156 23.17 -1.18 12.92
N HIS A 157 24.44 -1.54 13.16
CA HIS A 157 25.58 -0.82 12.59
C HIS A 157 25.60 -0.85 11.06
N SER A 158 25.10 -1.92 10.44
CA SER A 158 25.01 -2.04 8.98
C SER A 158 23.99 -1.04 8.41
N ILE A 159 22.86 -0.86 9.09
CA ILE A 159 21.85 0.14 8.74
C ILE A 159 22.43 1.55 8.89
N VAL A 160 23.03 1.88 10.02
CA VAL A 160 23.65 3.20 10.26
C VAL A 160 24.69 3.52 9.17
N ASN A 161 25.55 2.54 8.83
CA ASN A 161 26.54 2.71 7.78
C ASN A 161 25.89 2.91 6.41
N SER A 162 24.86 2.13 6.07
CA SER A 162 24.13 2.27 4.81
C SER A 162 23.40 3.62 4.70
N LEU A 163 22.95 4.20 5.80
CA LEU A 163 22.29 5.52 5.80
C LEU A 163 23.29 6.66 5.60
N ASN A 164 24.49 6.53 6.18
CA ASN A 164 25.57 7.51 6.01
C ASN A 164 26.23 7.42 4.64
N GLN A 165 26.25 6.23 4.04
CA GLN A 165 26.70 5.99 2.67
C GLN A 165 25.57 6.30 1.68
N SER A 166 25.32 7.57 1.38
CA SER A 166 24.29 7.94 0.38
C SER A 166 24.87 8.57 -0.90
N ARG A 167 24.49 7.96 -2.03
CA ARG A 167 24.19 8.53 -3.38
C ARG A 167 25.08 8.17 -4.58
N ASP A 168 26.33 7.70 -4.42
CA ASP A 168 27.24 7.47 -5.57
C ASP A 168 27.67 6.00 -5.78
N SER A 169 27.16 5.04 -5.01
CA SER A 169 27.45 3.63 -5.28
C SER A 169 26.51 3.11 -6.39
N ASN A 170 27.09 2.65 -7.51
CA ASN A 170 26.39 1.95 -8.59
C ASN A 170 25.81 0.57 -8.17
N ILE A 171 25.69 0.31 -6.86
CA ILE A 171 25.21 -0.97 -6.34
C ILE A 171 23.68 -0.88 -6.22
N PRO A 172 22.92 -1.74 -6.90
CA PRO A 172 21.47 -1.76 -6.79
C PRO A 172 21.04 -2.05 -5.34
N PRO A 173 19.96 -1.43 -4.86
CA PRO A 173 19.51 -1.61 -3.49
C PRO A 173 19.04 -3.06 -3.27
N SER A 174 19.45 -3.66 -2.15
CA SER A 174 19.09 -5.04 -1.82
C SER A 174 17.65 -5.17 -1.34
N LEU A 175 16.98 -6.25 -1.75
CA LEU A 175 15.69 -6.66 -1.19
C LEU A 175 15.80 -6.95 0.31
N THR A 176 14.68 -6.79 1.01
CA THR A 176 14.62 -7.04 2.47
C THR A 176 14.67 -8.53 2.76
N ARG A 177 15.45 -8.94 3.74
CA ARG A 177 15.48 -10.34 4.22
C ARG A 177 14.75 -10.44 5.55
N ILE A 178 13.96 -11.50 5.71
CA ILE A 178 13.41 -11.86 7.01
C ILE A 178 14.47 -12.63 7.77
N THR A 179 14.69 -12.24 9.03
CA THR A 179 15.57 -12.96 9.92
C THR A 179 14.90 -14.24 10.44
N GLU A 180 15.63 -15.34 10.46
CA GLU A 180 15.19 -16.63 10.98
C GLU A 180 15.83 -16.93 12.35
N LEU A 181 16.26 -15.89 13.09
CA LEU A 181 16.99 -16.03 14.35
C LEU A 181 16.16 -16.65 15.50
N TRP A 182 14.83 -16.46 15.50
CA TRP A 182 13.97 -16.87 16.62
C TRP A 182 13.10 -18.08 16.27
N ASP A 183 12.88 -18.95 17.26
CA ASP A 183 12.06 -20.15 17.12
C ASP A 183 10.59 -19.80 16.86
N THR A 184 9.94 -20.55 15.97
CA THR A 184 8.54 -20.29 15.58
C THR A 184 7.55 -20.39 16.75
N ARG A 185 7.84 -21.21 17.78
CA ARG A 185 6.99 -21.30 18.98
C ARG A 185 7.18 -20.12 19.89
N GLU A 186 8.39 -19.57 19.98
CA GLU A 186 8.65 -18.32 20.71
C GLU A 186 7.91 -17.17 20.04
N LEU A 187 8.02 -17.03 18.71
CA LEU A 187 7.29 -16.01 17.96
C LEU A 187 5.77 -16.18 18.07
N ALA A 188 5.24 -17.41 18.10
CA ALA A 188 3.81 -17.65 18.31
C ALA A 188 3.32 -17.21 19.71
N LYS A 189 4.14 -17.40 20.75
CA LYS A 189 3.83 -16.90 22.11
C LYS A 189 3.79 -15.38 22.11
N TRP A 190 4.82 -14.73 21.56
CA TRP A 190 4.86 -13.28 21.46
C TRP A 190 3.71 -12.72 20.65
N ARG A 191 3.40 -13.30 19.50
CA ARG A 191 2.25 -12.90 18.69
C ARG A 191 0.95 -12.93 19.48
N SER A 192 0.74 -13.96 20.29
CA SER A 192 -0.47 -14.06 21.13
C SER A 192 -0.52 -12.92 22.16
N LEU A 193 0.62 -12.57 22.78
CA LEU A 193 0.73 -11.46 23.72
C LEU A 193 0.51 -10.09 23.04
N VAL A 194 1.01 -9.91 21.82
CA VAL A 194 0.85 -8.68 21.04
C VAL A 194 -0.61 -8.48 20.62
N ILE A 195 -1.28 -9.53 20.13
CA ILE A 195 -2.71 -9.49 19.79
C ILE A 195 -3.57 -9.11 21.01
N GLU A 196 -3.19 -9.56 22.22
CA GLU A 196 -3.90 -9.21 23.45
C GLU A 196 -3.62 -7.75 23.88
N ASN A 197 -2.39 -7.28 23.73
CA ASN A 197 -1.99 -5.92 24.06
C ASN A 197 -0.85 -5.45 23.15
N PRO A 198 -1.09 -4.44 22.28
CA PRO A 198 -0.09 -3.88 21.37
C PRO A 198 1.22 -3.41 22.04
N PHE A 199 1.20 -3.02 23.32
CA PHE A 199 2.43 -2.65 24.06
C PHE A 199 3.40 -3.83 24.19
N ASN A 200 2.92 -5.08 24.14
CA ASN A 200 3.80 -6.24 24.14
C ASN A 200 4.69 -6.31 22.89
N PHE A 201 4.38 -5.56 21.83
CA PHE A 201 5.24 -5.51 20.65
C PHE A 201 6.57 -4.80 20.96
N ILE A 202 6.52 -3.69 21.71
CA ILE A 202 7.72 -3.00 22.21
C ILE A 202 8.51 -3.94 23.13
N ARG A 203 7.80 -4.59 24.06
CA ARG A 203 8.41 -5.52 25.01
C ARG A 203 9.11 -6.68 24.31
N MET A 204 8.46 -7.27 23.30
CA MET A 204 9.05 -8.30 22.45
C MET A 204 10.32 -7.79 21.78
N CYS A 205 10.29 -6.61 21.14
CA CYS A 205 11.47 -6.02 20.50
C CYS A 205 12.64 -5.83 21.48
N LYS A 206 12.36 -5.42 22.72
CA LYS A 206 13.38 -5.30 23.77
C LYS A 206 13.94 -6.67 24.19
N GLU A 207 13.08 -7.65 24.47
CA GLU A 207 13.51 -8.98 24.92
C GLU A 207 14.21 -9.80 23.83
N LEU A 208 13.79 -9.65 22.57
CA LEU A 208 14.40 -10.32 21.42
C LEU A 208 15.58 -9.55 20.81
N GLU A 209 15.95 -8.40 21.39
CA GLU A 209 17.00 -7.50 20.89
C GLU A 209 16.84 -7.19 19.40
N CYS A 210 15.66 -6.70 19.02
CA CYS A 210 15.36 -6.31 17.65
C CYS A 210 14.54 -5.02 17.59
N MET A 211 14.45 -4.44 16.40
CA MET A 211 13.68 -3.22 16.16
C MET A 211 12.79 -3.39 14.93
N PRO A 212 11.59 -2.78 14.89
CA PRO A 212 10.77 -2.76 13.68
C PRO A 212 11.58 -2.22 12.49
N ASN A 213 11.58 -2.93 11.37
CA ASN A 213 12.34 -2.55 10.18
C ASN A 213 11.62 -1.44 9.40
N ILE A 214 11.58 -0.24 9.98
CA ILE A 214 10.92 0.94 9.39
C ILE A 214 11.58 1.36 8.08
N TRP A 215 12.86 1.06 7.86
CA TRP A 215 13.61 1.45 6.67
C TRP A 215 13.25 0.62 5.43
N ALA A 216 12.72 -0.59 5.62
CA ALA A 216 12.20 -1.44 4.55
C ALA A 216 10.81 -1.00 4.05
N MET A 217 10.17 -0.03 4.70
CA MET A 217 8.81 0.43 4.39
C MET A 217 8.83 1.70 3.53
N HIS A 218 8.51 1.55 2.24
CA HIS A 218 8.48 2.65 1.28
C HIS A 218 7.06 3.22 1.15
N GLU A 219 6.91 4.55 1.22
CA GLU A 219 5.61 5.22 1.06
C GLU A 219 5.01 4.93 -0.32
N TRP A 220 3.83 4.30 -0.34
CA TRP A 220 3.15 3.89 -1.56
C TRP A 220 1.95 4.79 -1.88
N GLY A 221 1.09 5.07 -0.89
CA GLY A 221 -0.09 5.90 -1.12
C GLY A 221 -0.88 6.21 0.16
N ASN A 222 -1.97 6.95 -0.01
CA ASN A 222 -2.89 7.25 1.08
C ASN A 222 -4.34 7.24 0.60
N TRP A 223 -5.18 6.45 1.25
CA TRP A 223 -6.60 6.30 0.92
C TRP A 223 -7.47 6.67 2.12
N LEU A 224 -8.43 7.57 1.90
CA LEU A 224 -9.46 7.92 2.86
C LEU A 224 -10.78 7.28 2.45
N THR A 225 -11.40 6.57 3.38
CA THR A 225 -12.68 5.88 3.16
C THR A 225 -13.75 6.89 2.72
N PRO A 226 -14.52 6.60 1.63
CA PRO A 226 -15.58 7.47 1.13
C PRO A 226 -16.60 7.87 2.20
N THR A 227 -17.16 9.07 2.07
CA THR A 227 -18.28 9.54 2.90
C THR A 227 -19.59 8.86 2.49
N GLY A 228 -20.53 8.71 3.42
CA GLY A 228 -21.89 8.22 3.13
C GLY A 228 -22.02 6.74 2.71
N VAL A 229 -20.92 5.97 2.63
CA VAL A 229 -20.96 4.57 2.16
C VAL A 229 -21.06 3.55 3.31
N TYR A 230 -20.27 3.72 4.38
CA TYR A 230 -20.12 2.72 5.45
C TYR A 230 -20.57 3.22 6.83
N GLY A 231 -21.27 4.36 6.88
CA GLY A 231 -21.59 5.08 8.11
C GLY A 231 -20.41 5.90 8.65
N LYS A 232 -20.68 6.85 9.56
CA LYS A 232 -19.67 7.78 10.09
C LYS A 232 -18.58 7.09 10.94
N GLU A 233 -18.91 5.97 11.57
CA GLU A 233 -18.03 5.26 12.51
C GLU A 233 -17.00 4.34 11.83
N ARG A 234 -17.18 4.04 10.53
CA ARG A 234 -16.36 3.09 9.76
C ARG A 234 -15.62 3.80 8.63
N ARG A 235 -14.90 4.87 8.99
CA ARG A 235 -14.04 5.61 8.07
C ARG A 235 -12.60 5.56 8.55
N TYR A 236 -11.72 5.25 7.62
CA TYR A 236 -10.29 5.08 7.87
C TYR A 236 -9.49 5.93 6.89
N ASP A 237 -8.49 6.64 7.40
CA ASP A 237 -7.43 7.30 6.65
C ASP A 237 -6.19 6.41 6.75
N THR A 238 -5.85 5.74 5.65
CA THR A 238 -4.90 4.62 5.68
C THR A 238 -3.62 5.00 4.94
N ALA A 239 -2.48 4.93 5.64
CA ALA A 239 -1.16 5.02 5.03
C ALA A 239 -0.79 3.66 4.42
N PHE A 240 -0.50 3.63 3.11
CA PHE A 240 -0.04 2.44 2.41
C PHE A 240 1.48 2.51 2.28
N PHE A 241 2.13 1.46 2.76
CA PHE A 241 3.54 1.19 2.53
C PHE A 241 3.71 -0.02 1.60
N ILE A 242 4.88 -0.16 0.99
CA ILE A 242 5.28 -1.36 0.27
C ILE A 242 6.63 -1.84 0.81
N CYS A 243 6.75 -3.15 0.96
CA CYS A 243 7.97 -3.82 1.37
C CYS A 243 8.24 -5.00 0.43
N CYS A 244 9.46 -5.07 -0.12
CA CYS A 244 9.86 -6.12 -1.06
C CYS A 244 10.84 -7.08 -0.35
N LEU A 245 10.41 -8.32 -0.17
CA LEU A 245 11.15 -9.39 0.49
C LEU A 245 11.88 -10.26 -0.52
N GLN A 246 13.12 -10.64 -0.23
CA GLN A 246 13.92 -11.51 -1.08
C GLN A 246 13.22 -12.86 -1.35
N GLU A 247 12.53 -13.40 -0.35
CA GLU A 247 11.85 -14.69 -0.42
C GLU A 247 10.51 -14.65 0.33
N THR A 248 9.57 -15.49 -0.08
CA THR A 248 8.30 -15.71 0.62
C THR A 248 8.55 -16.23 2.05
N PRO A 249 8.16 -15.47 3.10
CA PRO A 249 8.39 -15.88 4.49
C PRO A 249 7.35 -16.91 4.95
N HIS A 250 7.68 -17.59 6.05
CA HIS A 250 6.69 -18.37 6.77
C HIS A 250 5.52 -17.47 7.21
N THR A 251 4.30 -17.85 6.84
CA THR A 251 3.08 -17.04 7.03
C THR A 251 2.01 -17.90 7.67
N VAL A 252 1.32 -17.35 8.68
CA VAL A 252 0.25 -18.03 9.42
C VAL A 252 -0.83 -17.02 9.79
N GLN A 253 -2.09 -17.34 9.58
CA GLN A 253 -3.22 -16.51 10.01
C GLN A 253 -3.52 -16.62 11.52
N ASP A 254 -4.13 -15.59 12.11
CA ASP A 254 -4.50 -15.54 13.54
C ASP A 254 -5.74 -16.41 13.88
N LYS A 255 -6.48 -16.87 12.85
CA LYS A 255 -7.72 -17.66 12.92
C LYS A 255 -8.89 -16.95 13.63
N LYS A 256 -8.79 -15.65 13.89
CA LYS A 256 -9.84 -14.84 14.51
C LYS A 256 -10.28 -13.75 13.55
N GLU A 257 -9.43 -12.75 13.34
CA GLU A 257 -9.67 -11.68 12.38
C GLU A 257 -9.43 -12.17 10.95
N ILE A 258 -8.34 -12.91 10.75
CA ILE A 258 -7.92 -13.47 9.47
C ILE A 258 -8.12 -14.98 9.49
N VAL A 259 -8.96 -15.46 8.57
CA VAL A 259 -9.34 -16.88 8.49
C VAL A 259 -8.51 -17.64 7.46
N HIS A 260 -7.90 -16.95 6.50
CA HIS A 260 -7.09 -17.53 5.43
C HIS A 260 -6.08 -16.51 4.92
N PHE A 261 -4.97 -16.97 4.34
CA PHE A 261 -4.01 -16.12 3.63
C PHE A 261 -3.66 -16.76 2.28
N LYS A 262 -3.21 -15.94 1.33
CA LYS A 262 -2.75 -16.38 0.02
C LYS A 262 -1.56 -15.53 -0.42
N TRP A 263 -0.52 -16.18 -0.91
CA TRP A 263 0.48 -15.56 -1.77
C TRP A 263 0.07 -15.82 -3.22
N SER A 264 -0.01 -14.77 -4.04
CA SER A 264 -0.40 -14.88 -5.45
C SER A 264 0.21 -13.72 -6.24
N THR A 265 0.41 -13.90 -7.55
CA THR A 265 0.90 -12.78 -8.38
C THR A 265 -0.15 -11.68 -8.49
N PRO A 266 0.22 -10.41 -8.74
CA PRO A 266 -0.75 -9.34 -8.89
C PRO A 266 -1.83 -9.63 -9.95
N SER A 267 -1.45 -10.23 -11.08
CA SER A 267 -2.39 -10.55 -12.15
C SER A 267 -3.33 -11.71 -11.80
N GLU A 268 -2.86 -12.74 -11.08
CA GLU A 268 -3.73 -13.82 -10.60
C GLU A 268 -4.80 -13.32 -9.64
N VAL A 269 -4.48 -12.37 -8.77
CA VAL A 269 -5.47 -11.79 -7.85
C VAL A 269 -6.56 -11.06 -8.64
N LEU A 270 -6.19 -10.24 -9.61
CA LEU A 270 -7.13 -9.51 -10.45
C LEU A 270 -8.00 -10.46 -11.29
N GLN A 271 -7.42 -11.54 -11.81
CA GLN A 271 -8.16 -12.60 -12.51
C GLN A 271 -9.13 -13.33 -11.58
N SER A 272 -8.69 -13.70 -10.36
CA SER A 272 -9.53 -14.36 -9.36
C SER A 272 -10.70 -13.45 -8.92
N TYR A 273 -10.46 -12.14 -8.85
CA TYR A 273 -11.50 -11.13 -8.61
C TYR A 273 -12.54 -11.11 -9.74
N GLN A 274 -12.09 -11.04 -11.00
CA GLN A 274 -12.97 -11.08 -12.18
C GLN A 274 -13.75 -12.39 -12.30
N ALA A 275 -13.13 -13.51 -11.90
CA ALA A 275 -13.74 -14.83 -11.86
C ALA A 275 -14.68 -15.04 -10.66
N ARG A 276 -14.88 -14.03 -9.80
CA ARG A 276 -15.71 -14.08 -8.58
C ARG A 276 -15.25 -15.12 -7.54
N GLU A 277 -13.98 -15.52 -7.58
CA GLU A 277 -13.39 -16.46 -6.63
C GLU A 277 -13.00 -15.79 -5.31
N LEU A 278 -12.68 -14.50 -5.38
CA LEU A 278 -12.37 -13.66 -4.22
C LEU A 278 -12.88 -12.24 -4.43
N TRP A 279 -13.09 -11.53 -3.32
CA TRP A 279 -13.43 -10.11 -3.35
C TRP A 279 -12.29 -9.29 -2.75
N ILE A 280 -11.87 -8.23 -3.43
CA ILE A 280 -10.89 -7.25 -2.95
C ILE A 280 -11.51 -5.86 -2.94
N ALA A 281 -11.09 -5.02 -2.01
CA ALA A 281 -11.58 -3.65 -1.95
C ALA A 281 -10.91 -2.75 -3.02
N PRO A 282 -11.50 -1.58 -3.34
CA PRO A 282 -11.02 -0.72 -4.43
C PRO A 282 -9.54 -0.31 -4.36
N PRO A 283 -8.94 0.00 -3.17
CA PRO A 283 -7.51 0.29 -3.09
C PRO A 283 -6.64 -0.86 -3.59
N GLN A 284 -6.94 -2.09 -3.15
CA GLN A 284 -6.24 -3.31 -3.55
C GLN A 284 -6.36 -3.54 -5.05
N PHE A 285 -7.57 -3.43 -5.61
CA PHE A 285 -7.79 -3.56 -7.06
C PHE A 285 -6.94 -2.57 -7.87
N TYR A 286 -6.91 -1.31 -7.43
CA TYR A 286 -6.14 -0.26 -8.12
C TYR A 286 -4.62 -0.50 -8.02
N ASP A 287 -4.12 -0.78 -6.82
CA ASP A 287 -2.69 -0.91 -6.57
C ASP A 287 -2.11 -2.21 -7.16
N LEU A 288 -2.86 -3.33 -7.15
CA LEU A 288 -2.47 -4.54 -7.87
C LEU A 288 -2.38 -4.29 -9.38
N GLY A 289 -3.29 -3.48 -9.93
CA GLY A 289 -3.23 -3.05 -11.33
C GLY A 289 -1.96 -2.26 -11.66
N ARG A 290 -1.46 -1.42 -10.72
CA ARG A 290 -0.16 -0.74 -10.86
C ARG A 290 1.00 -1.72 -10.78
N MET A 291 0.95 -2.67 -9.85
CA MET A 291 2.01 -3.67 -9.67
C MET A 291 2.17 -4.56 -10.91
N CYS A 292 1.10 -4.77 -11.69
CA CYS A 292 1.21 -5.49 -12.96
C CYS A 292 2.17 -4.85 -13.97
N GLN A 293 2.56 -3.57 -13.81
CA GLN A 293 3.60 -2.90 -14.61
C GLN A 293 5.02 -3.44 -14.32
N PHE A 294 5.21 -4.17 -13.22
CA PHE A 294 6.50 -4.70 -12.78
C PHE A 294 6.42 -6.22 -12.66
N PRO A 295 6.87 -6.96 -13.69
CA PRO A 295 7.03 -8.40 -13.58
C PRO A 295 8.18 -8.81 -12.64
N GLN A 296 9.23 -8.00 -12.54
CA GLN A 296 10.42 -8.30 -11.74
C GLN A 296 10.37 -7.57 -10.39
N LEU A 297 10.62 -8.31 -9.30
CA LEU A 297 10.57 -7.79 -7.94
C LEU A 297 11.59 -6.69 -7.70
N GLN A 298 12.78 -6.83 -8.26
CA GLN A 298 13.83 -5.84 -8.12
C GLN A 298 13.43 -4.50 -8.77
N ASP A 299 12.73 -4.53 -9.90
CA ASP A 299 12.24 -3.32 -10.56
C ASP A 299 11.15 -2.65 -9.73
N LEU A 300 10.23 -3.42 -9.17
CA LEU A 300 9.22 -2.94 -8.23
C LEU A 300 9.87 -2.30 -6.99
N HIS A 301 10.88 -2.95 -6.41
CA HIS A 301 11.62 -2.43 -5.25
C HIS A 301 12.34 -1.12 -5.56
N ASN A 302 13.08 -1.07 -6.67
CA ASN A 302 13.80 0.12 -7.13
C ASN A 302 12.83 1.29 -7.34
N PHE A 303 11.71 1.02 -8.02
CA PHE A 303 10.66 2.01 -8.25
C PHE A 303 10.08 2.50 -6.92
N ALA A 304 9.65 1.60 -6.04
CA ALA A 304 9.03 1.93 -4.77
C ALA A 304 9.95 2.80 -3.90
N ARG A 305 11.22 2.41 -3.77
CA ARG A 305 12.22 3.15 -3.00
C ARG A 305 12.44 4.56 -3.55
N SER A 306 12.59 4.71 -4.86
CA SER A 306 12.80 6.03 -5.48
C SER A 306 11.54 6.91 -5.39
N ARG A 307 10.37 6.31 -5.65
CA ARG A 307 9.08 7.01 -5.70
C ARG A 307 8.59 7.45 -4.31
N ALA A 308 8.92 6.71 -3.26
CA ALA A 308 8.53 7.05 -1.89
C ALA A 308 8.99 8.46 -1.47
N LEU A 309 10.09 8.97 -2.04
CA LEU A 309 10.59 10.32 -1.76
C LEU A 309 9.85 11.41 -2.53
N GLU A 310 8.97 11.08 -3.46
CA GLU A 310 8.17 12.07 -4.21
C GLU A 310 6.90 12.47 -3.45
N GLY A 311 6.42 11.65 -2.49
CA GLY A 311 5.19 11.87 -1.72
C GLY A 311 3.95 11.25 -2.36
N CYS A 312 2.76 11.55 -1.85
CA CYS A 312 1.50 11.04 -2.40
C CYS A 312 0.33 12.02 -2.20
N GLU A 313 -0.79 11.81 -2.89
CA GLU A 313 -2.04 12.50 -2.58
C GLU A 313 -2.90 11.63 -1.65
N GLN A 314 -3.70 12.26 -0.80
CA GLN A 314 -4.80 11.58 -0.13
C GLN A 314 -5.91 11.36 -1.14
N TRP A 315 -6.20 10.09 -1.46
CA TRP A 315 -7.30 9.73 -2.33
C TRP A 315 -8.56 9.53 -1.51
N LEU A 316 -9.54 10.42 -1.69
CA LEU A 316 -10.89 10.28 -1.17
C LEU A 316 -11.83 9.95 -2.32
N PRO A 317 -12.22 8.69 -2.54
CA PRO A 317 -13.13 8.36 -3.62
C PRO A 317 -14.52 8.94 -3.36
N VAL A 318 -15.14 9.50 -4.39
CA VAL A 318 -16.54 9.94 -4.36
C VAL A 318 -17.40 8.99 -5.14
N ARG A 319 -18.46 8.50 -4.51
CA ARG A 319 -19.41 7.61 -5.16
C ARG A 319 -20.43 8.42 -5.95
N LEU A 320 -20.40 8.24 -7.27
CA LEU A 320 -21.44 8.67 -8.21
C LEU A 320 -22.28 7.45 -8.61
N VAL A 321 -23.57 7.46 -8.28
CA VAL A 321 -24.53 6.45 -8.73
C VAL A 321 -25.09 6.89 -10.09
N SER A 322 -25.00 6.04 -11.09
CA SER A 322 -25.54 6.27 -12.44
C SER A 322 -26.72 5.33 -12.72
N ALA A 323 -27.31 5.40 -13.90
CA ALA A 323 -28.44 4.55 -14.27
C ALA A 323 -28.10 3.04 -14.32
N ASP A 324 -26.86 2.68 -14.68
CA ASP A 324 -26.45 1.30 -14.98
C ASP A 324 -25.19 0.83 -14.23
N CYS A 325 -24.53 1.72 -13.48
CA CYS A 325 -23.34 1.39 -12.69
C CYS A 325 -23.14 2.35 -11.50
N TYR A 326 -22.19 2.05 -10.62
CA TYR A 326 -21.66 3.05 -9.71
C TYR A 326 -20.18 3.33 -10.01
N ILE A 327 -19.82 4.61 -9.93
CA ILE A 327 -18.50 5.12 -10.28
C ILE A 327 -17.86 5.67 -9.01
N SER A 328 -16.65 5.19 -8.71
CA SER A 328 -15.77 5.80 -7.71
C SER A 328 -14.88 6.82 -8.40
N LEU A 329 -15.27 8.08 -8.35
CA LEU A 329 -14.49 9.21 -8.88
C LEU A 329 -13.28 9.44 -7.96
N LEU A 330 -12.08 9.51 -8.54
CA LEU A 330 -10.82 9.76 -7.82
C LEU A 330 -10.31 11.18 -8.11
N PRO A 331 -9.43 11.75 -7.26
CA PRO A 331 -8.90 13.09 -7.47
C PRO A 331 -8.32 13.29 -8.86
N GLY A 332 -8.69 14.39 -9.52
CA GLY A 332 -8.26 14.72 -10.88
C GLY A 332 -9.21 14.27 -12.00
N ASP A 333 -10.24 13.47 -11.68
CA ASP A 333 -11.33 13.18 -12.62
C ASP A 333 -12.14 14.45 -12.93
N GLY A 334 -12.58 14.63 -14.17
CA GLY A 334 -13.33 15.82 -14.58
C GLY A 334 -14.73 15.94 -13.99
N LEU A 335 -15.28 14.85 -13.44
CA LEU A 335 -16.54 14.87 -12.66
C LEU A 335 -16.28 14.93 -11.14
N TYR A 336 -15.02 14.96 -10.70
CA TYR A 336 -14.68 15.03 -9.28
C TYR A 336 -15.08 16.40 -8.70
N PRO A 337 -15.85 16.45 -7.59
CA PRO A 337 -16.31 17.72 -7.01
C PRO A 337 -15.17 18.66 -6.61
N SER A 338 -15.30 19.95 -6.95
CA SER A 338 -14.30 20.98 -6.62
C SER A 338 -14.24 21.35 -5.13
N LYS A 339 -15.35 21.21 -4.40
CA LYS A 339 -15.43 21.35 -2.94
C LYS A 339 -15.97 20.05 -2.35
N MET A 340 -15.22 19.48 -1.41
CA MET A 340 -15.58 18.21 -0.80
C MET A 340 -15.61 18.33 0.71
N ASP A 341 -16.72 17.91 1.29
CA ASP A 341 -16.78 17.70 2.72
C ASP A 341 -16.06 16.40 3.09
N ARG A 342 -14.81 16.52 3.52
CA ARG A 342 -14.01 15.40 4.01
C ARG A 342 -14.55 14.82 5.31
N SER A 343 -15.33 15.59 6.08
CA SER A 343 -15.86 15.17 7.39
C SER A 343 -17.01 14.17 7.28
N GLY A 344 -17.70 14.14 6.13
CA GLY A 344 -18.89 13.31 5.94
C GLY A 344 -20.11 13.83 6.72
N GLN A 345 -20.17 15.12 7.02
CA GLN A 345 -21.34 15.78 7.60
C GLN A 345 -22.39 16.09 6.54
N SER A 346 -21.99 16.46 5.32
CA SER A 346 -22.85 16.47 4.15
C SER A 346 -22.71 15.15 3.40
N ASP A 347 -23.73 14.29 3.49
CA ASP A 347 -23.86 13.12 2.62
C ASP A 347 -24.17 13.61 1.20
N VAL A 348 -23.16 14.04 0.46
CA VAL A 348 -23.30 14.35 -0.97
C VAL A 348 -23.42 13.03 -1.71
N LYS A 349 -24.63 12.45 -1.72
CA LYS A 349 -24.98 11.36 -2.62
C LYS A 349 -25.04 11.94 -4.03
N LEU A 350 -23.97 11.77 -4.79
CA LEU A 350 -24.00 12.11 -6.21
C LEU A 350 -24.75 11.01 -6.94
N SER A 351 -25.87 11.37 -7.58
CA SER A 351 -26.62 10.49 -8.45
C SER A 351 -26.94 11.17 -9.78
N THR A 352 -27.09 10.39 -10.83
CA THR A 352 -27.46 10.86 -12.17
C THR A 352 -28.25 9.81 -12.91
N GLU A 353 -29.20 10.23 -13.75
CA GLU A 353 -29.98 9.36 -14.65
C GLU A 353 -29.20 8.99 -15.92
N LYS A 354 -27.98 9.52 -16.09
CA LYS A 354 -27.13 9.21 -17.25
C LYS A 354 -26.58 7.79 -17.13
N SER A 355 -26.49 7.11 -18.27
CA SER A 355 -25.77 5.84 -18.42
C SER A 355 -24.26 6.05 -18.37
N PHE A 356 -23.52 4.97 -18.14
CA PHE A 356 -22.06 4.98 -18.21
C PHE A 356 -21.54 5.54 -19.55
N LYS A 357 -22.19 5.18 -20.67
CA LYS A 357 -21.80 5.61 -22.02
C LYS A 357 -21.93 7.13 -22.20
N GLU A 358 -22.98 7.73 -21.65
CA GLU A 358 -23.17 9.19 -21.68
C GLU A 358 -22.15 9.89 -20.79
N LEU A 359 -21.88 9.34 -19.59
CA LEU A 359 -20.89 9.89 -18.66
C LEU A 359 -19.45 9.82 -19.19
N GLN A 360 -19.15 8.86 -20.07
CA GLN A 360 -17.86 8.80 -20.78
C GLN A 360 -17.72 9.91 -21.83
N GLN A 361 -18.82 10.37 -22.43
CA GLN A 361 -18.81 11.43 -23.44
C GLN A 361 -18.74 12.83 -22.82
N GLU A 362 -19.25 12.98 -21.60
CA GLU A 362 -19.31 14.26 -20.89
C GLU A 362 -17.96 14.73 -20.34
N SER A 363 -17.08 13.79 -19.96
CA SER A 363 -15.80 14.13 -19.34
C SER A 363 -14.63 13.50 -20.09
N LEU A 364 -13.78 14.35 -20.65
CA LEU A 364 -12.56 13.93 -21.33
C LEU A 364 -11.41 13.62 -20.37
N VAL A 365 -11.53 14.00 -19.09
CA VAL A 365 -10.51 13.80 -18.07
C VAL A 365 -10.99 12.72 -17.11
N LEU A 366 -10.37 11.55 -17.16
CA LEU A 366 -10.80 10.35 -16.46
C LEU A 366 -9.78 9.98 -15.38
N HIS A 367 -10.28 9.73 -14.18
CA HIS A 367 -9.59 9.04 -13.10
C HIS A 367 -10.64 8.40 -12.19
N ARG A 368 -11.17 7.24 -12.59
CA ARG A 368 -12.31 6.61 -11.91
C ARG A 368 -12.25 5.09 -11.95
N ILE A 369 -12.88 4.46 -10.96
CA ILE A 369 -13.17 3.03 -10.97
C ILE A 369 -14.66 2.86 -11.24
N VAL A 370 -15.01 2.22 -12.34
CA VAL A 370 -16.40 1.94 -12.75
C VAL A 370 -16.73 0.54 -12.29
N ASN A 371 -17.89 0.36 -11.65
CA ASN A 371 -18.33 -0.90 -11.10
C ASN A 371 -19.75 -1.20 -11.57
N PHE A 372 -19.90 -2.23 -12.41
CA PHE A 372 -21.21 -2.70 -12.87
C PHE A 372 -21.85 -3.64 -11.85
N ASP A 373 -21.03 -4.44 -11.17
CA ASP A 373 -21.41 -5.27 -10.03
C ASP A 373 -20.22 -5.39 -9.05
N PRO A 374 -20.37 -6.01 -7.86
CA PRO A 374 -19.30 -6.11 -6.87
C PRO A 374 -18.00 -6.80 -7.31
N TYR A 375 -17.98 -7.49 -8.46
CA TYR A 375 -16.83 -8.20 -9.02
C TYR A 375 -16.49 -7.75 -10.45
N THR A 376 -17.35 -6.95 -11.09
CA THR A 376 -17.11 -6.40 -12.42
C THR A 376 -16.72 -4.94 -12.33
N SER A 377 -15.40 -4.70 -12.19
CA SER A 377 -14.80 -3.37 -12.09
C SER A 377 -13.79 -3.09 -13.20
N SER A 378 -13.71 -1.85 -13.66
CA SER A 378 -12.70 -1.36 -14.59
C SER A 378 -12.13 -0.01 -14.15
N VAL A 379 -10.84 0.20 -14.40
CA VAL A 379 -10.19 1.51 -14.17
C VAL A 379 -10.18 2.31 -15.46
N HIS A 380 -10.72 3.52 -15.43
CA HIS A 380 -10.67 4.46 -16.53
C HIS A 380 -9.84 5.66 -16.09
N VAL A 381 -8.63 5.79 -16.66
CA VAL A 381 -7.72 6.85 -16.30
C VAL A 381 -6.88 7.31 -17.48
N ASN A 382 -6.82 8.62 -17.69
CA ASN A 382 -6.02 9.27 -18.73
C ASN A 382 -5.29 10.53 -18.25
N ILE A 383 -5.28 10.77 -16.93
CA ILE A 383 -4.47 11.83 -16.31
C ILE A 383 -3.02 11.39 -16.14
N THR A 384 -2.11 12.35 -16.08
CA THR A 384 -0.74 12.10 -15.60
C THR A 384 -0.77 11.91 -14.07
N PRO A 385 -0.29 10.77 -13.54
CA PRO A 385 -0.19 10.59 -12.09
C PRO A 385 0.71 11.64 -11.46
N LYS A 386 0.29 12.20 -10.32
CA LYS A 386 1.16 13.06 -9.52
C LYS A 386 2.24 12.23 -8.80
N TYR A 387 3.30 12.92 -8.37
CA TYR A 387 4.40 12.35 -7.58
C TYR A 387 5.06 11.13 -8.23
N LYS A 388 5.18 11.17 -9.57
CA LYS A 388 5.80 10.13 -10.42
C LYS A 388 5.25 8.73 -10.18
N HIS A 389 3.98 8.63 -9.76
CA HIS A 389 3.33 7.34 -9.63
C HIS A 389 2.93 6.78 -11.00
N LEU A 390 2.31 5.60 -11.01
CA LEU A 390 1.97 4.87 -12.23
C LEU A 390 0.47 4.67 -12.34
N LEU A 391 0.02 4.46 -13.58
CA LEU A 391 -1.34 4.05 -13.88
C LEU A 391 -1.44 2.52 -13.87
N PRO A 392 -2.58 1.97 -13.42
CA PRO A 392 -2.82 0.53 -13.51
C PRO A 392 -2.90 0.06 -14.97
N ILE A 393 -2.50 -1.19 -15.23
CA ILE A 393 -2.68 -1.83 -16.54
C ILE A 393 -4.17 -1.89 -16.88
N GLY A 394 -4.51 -1.62 -18.15
CA GLY A 394 -5.90 -1.62 -18.64
C GLY A 394 -6.62 -0.27 -18.53
N ALA A 395 -5.95 0.75 -17.98
CA ALA A 395 -6.36 2.13 -18.19
C ALA A 395 -6.39 2.45 -19.69
N ALA A 396 -7.53 2.88 -20.23
CA ALA A 396 -7.64 3.32 -21.62
C ALA A 396 -6.69 4.50 -21.88
N GLN A 397 -5.47 4.22 -22.33
CA GLN A 397 -4.53 5.23 -22.80
C GLN A 397 -4.99 5.69 -24.19
N ASN A 398 -5.84 6.71 -24.23
CA ASN A 398 -5.98 7.52 -25.44
C ASN A 398 -4.72 8.40 -25.58
N CYS A 399 -3.63 7.82 -26.07
CA CYS A 399 -2.48 8.61 -26.51
C CYS A 399 -2.87 9.39 -27.78
N SER A 400 -3.36 10.62 -27.60
CA SER A 400 -3.40 11.60 -28.69
C SER A 400 -2.02 12.22 -28.87
N SER A 401 -1.16 11.55 -29.62
CA SER A 401 0.07 12.16 -30.16
C SER A 401 0.31 11.69 -31.59
N LYS A 402 -0.61 12.02 -32.49
CA LYS A 402 -0.25 12.19 -33.92
C LYS A 402 0.40 13.56 -34.07
N CYS A 403 1.71 13.64 -33.85
CA CYS A 403 2.51 14.66 -34.53
C CYS A 403 2.39 14.37 -36.02
N LYS A 404 1.59 15.19 -36.71
CA LYS A 404 1.66 15.33 -38.16
C LYS A 404 3.00 15.98 -38.49
N SER A 405 3.96 15.18 -38.94
CA SER A 405 4.98 15.64 -39.87
C SER A 405 4.44 15.39 -41.28
N GLN A 406 3.97 16.44 -41.93
CA GLN A 406 3.83 16.50 -43.38
C GLN A 406 4.29 17.86 -43.86
N LEU A 407 5.27 17.78 -44.77
CA LEU A 407 5.91 18.80 -45.62
C LEU A 407 7.06 19.57 -44.97
#